data_AF-A0A1W4WN43-F1
#
_entry.id   AF-A0A1W4WN43-F1
#
_cell.length_a   1.000
_cell.length_b   1.000
_cell.length_c   1.000
_cell.angle_alpha   90.00
_cell.angle_beta   90.00
_cell.angle_gamma   90.00
#
_symmetry.space_group_name_H-M   'P 1'
#
loop_
_entity.id
_entity.type
_entity.pdbx_description
1 polymer ?
#
loop_
_entity_poly.entity_id
_entity_poly.type
_entity_poly.pdbx_seq_one_letter_code
_entity_poly.pdbx_strand_id
1 'polypeptide(L)'
;MWNNIDEVMEQPGDIYEHHARLCQILLGSNNIKIICHDFNTLTSNYARVKFAKALLDKYKIKVENFAISTKDEKIALKFRERGNELFKVKKDNDAWEMYTKSISHSKEKSECLGLAFANRSAVLFQKGLYKECLNDISFALENNYPENILQKILLRKEKCDLFLKQQKSSQFYSELPPLEFRNEMIDCASERISINYSERYGRYVVAETDIVPGEVLAVEKPYAKILLQDFYYTHCHNCVKRNMNLIPCAHCNLALFCSLSCKENAWQSFHKRRFPNKITIINLLVTKKFTI
;
A
#
# COMPACT_ATOMS: atom_id res chain seq x y z
N MET A 1 -23.65 21.89 3.60
CA MET A 1 -23.15 22.31 2.28
C MET A 1 -21.67 21.92 2.15
N TRP A 2 -21.37 20.62 2.31
CA TRP A 2 -20.00 20.07 2.35
C TRP A 2 -19.99 18.72 1.63
N ASN A 3 -20.13 18.74 0.31
CA ASN A 3 -20.03 17.56 -0.55
C ASN A 3 -18.71 17.52 -1.37
N ASN A 4 -17.77 18.47 -1.19
CA ASN A 4 -16.77 18.72 -2.23
C ASN A 4 -15.30 18.40 -1.87
N ILE A 5 -15.00 17.70 -0.77
CA ILE A 5 -13.59 17.27 -0.53
C ILE A 5 -13.31 15.94 -1.22
N ASP A 6 -14.34 15.12 -1.47
CA ASP A 6 -14.24 13.91 -2.29
C ASP A 6 -14.41 14.20 -3.80
N GLU A 7 -14.77 15.43 -4.20
CA GLU A 7 -15.00 15.83 -5.61
C GLU A 7 -13.73 16.26 -6.37
N VAL A 8 -12.54 16.25 -5.75
CA VAL A 8 -11.28 16.62 -6.44
C VAL A 8 -10.56 15.40 -7.05
N MET A 9 -11.19 14.22 -7.04
CA MET A 9 -10.77 13.12 -7.90
C MET A 9 -11.71 13.08 -9.10
N GLU A 10 -11.33 13.75 -10.19
CA GLU A 10 -11.89 13.44 -11.51
C GLU A 10 -11.96 11.91 -11.64
N GLN A 11 -13.17 11.39 -11.86
CA GLN A 11 -13.40 9.97 -12.13
C GLN A 11 -12.48 9.57 -13.28
N PRO A 12 -11.43 8.76 -13.04
CA PRO A 12 -10.47 8.50 -14.09
C PRO A 12 -11.19 7.75 -15.21
N GLY A 13 -11.07 8.23 -16.45
CA GLY A 13 -11.61 7.57 -17.62
C GLY A 13 -11.38 6.05 -17.57
N ASP A 14 -12.42 5.28 -17.84
CA ASP A 14 -12.40 3.83 -17.64
C ASP A 14 -11.30 3.20 -18.51
N ILE A 15 -10.32 2.56 -17.88
CA ILE A 15 -9.24 1.85 -18.57
C ILE A 15 -9.80 0.78 -19.53
N TYR A 16 -10.97 0.24 -19.24
CA TYR A 16 -11.68 -0.69 -20.11
C TYR A 16 -12.21 0.00 -21.38
N GLU A 17 -12.67 1.25 -21.30
CA GLU A 17 -13.10 2.04 -22.45
C GLU A 17 -11.90 2.38 -23.36
N HIS A 18 -10.77 2.78 -22.77
CA HIS A 18 -9.54 3.03 -23.52
C HIS A 18 -9.01 1.77 -24.21
N HIS A 19 -9.05 0.62 -23.51
CA HIS A 19 -8.69 -0.68 -24.08
C HIS A 19 -9.63 -1.07 -25.23
N ALA A 20 -10.95 -0.99 -25.05
CA ALA A 20 -11.94 -1.32 -26.07
C ALA A 20 -11.75 -0.46 -27.33
N ARG A 21 -11.52 0.84 -27.15
CA ARG A 21 -11.24 1.78 -28.24
C ARG A 21 -9.95 1.44 -28.98
N LEU A 22 -8.88 1.08 -28.27
CA LEU A 22 -7.64 0.64 -28.89
C LEU A 22 -7.86 -0.65 -29.71
N CYS A 23 -8.57 -1.64 -29.16
CA CYS A 23 -8.91 -2.87 -29.87
C CYS A 23 -9.69 -2.58 -31.16
N GLN A 24 -10.70 -1.71 -31.11
CA GLN A 24 -11.50 -1.35 -32.29
C GLN A 24 -10.63 -0.72 -33.40
N ILE A 25 -9.72 0.20 -33.04
CA ILE A 25 -8.80 0.84 -33.98
C ILE A 25 -7.83 -0.17 -34.58
N LEU A 26 -7.28 -1.07 -33.77
CA LEU A 26 -6.33 -2.08 -34.23
C LEU A 26 -7.00 -3.09 -35.17
N LEU A 27 -8.22 -3.53 -34.86
CA LEU A 27 -9.00 -4.45 -35.70
C LEU A 27 -9.36 -3.83 -37.06
N GLY A 28 -9.59 -2.52 -37.11
CA GLY A 28 -9.80 -1.79 -38.36
C GLY A 28 -8.52 -1.47 -39.14
N SER A 29 -7.34 -1.85 -38.63
CA SER A 29 -6.05 -1.56 -39.26
C SER A 29 -5.46 -2.76 -40.00
N ASN A 30 -4.87 -2.54 -41.17
CA ASN A 30 -4.16 -3.59 -41.92
C ASN A 30 -2.87 -4.08 -41.24
N ASN A 31 -2.48 -3.49 -40.11
CA ASN A 31 -1.22 -3.75 -39.43
C ASN A 31 -1.35 -4.63 -38.18
N ILE A 32 -2.54 -5.13 -37.85
CA ILE A 32 -2.77 -5.88 -36.60
C ILE A 32 -1.85 -7.11 -36.47
N LYS A 33 -1.60 -7.83 -37.57
CA LYS A 33 -0.70 -9.00 -37.57
C LYS A 33 0.74 -8.63 -37.21
N ILE A 34 1.23 -7.50 -37.72
CA ILE A 34 2.57 -6.99 -37.44
C ILE A 34 2.65 -6.54 -35.98
N ILE A 35 1.65 -5.79 -35.50
CA ILE A 35 1.59 -5.30 -34.12
C ILE A 35 1.54 -6.47 -33.12
N CYS A 36 0.75 -7.51 -33.39
CA CYS A 36 0.70 -8.72 -32.56
C CYS A 36 2.02 -9.48 -32.58
N HIS A 37 2.66 -9.62 -33.75
CA HIS A 37 3.99 -10.23 -33.86
C HIS A 37 5.00 -9.48 -33.00
N ASP A 38 5.13 -8.16 -33.19
CA ASP A 38 6.07 -7.33 -32.45
C ASP A 38 5.83 -7.40 -30.94
N PHE A 39 4.58 -7.34 -30.50
CA PHE A 39 4.23 -7.49 -29.08
C PHE A 39 4.64 -8.85 -28.50
N ASN A 40 4.42 -9.94 -29.24
CA ASN A 40 4.73 -11.30 -28.80
C ASN A 40 6.24 -11.56 -28.71
N THR A 41 7.06 -10.86 -29.50
CA THR A 41 8.53 -10.95 -29.40
C THR A 41 9.09 -10.29 -28.13
N LEU A 42 8.29 -9.50 -27.40
CA LEU A 42 8.74 -8.83 -26.18
C LEU A 42 8.86 -9.81 -25.01
N THR A 43 10.06 -9.92 -24.47
CA THR A 43 10.42 -10.85 -23.39
C THR A 43 10.17 -10.31 -21.98
N SER A 44 9.91 -9.01 -21.82
CA SER A 44 9.64 -8.40 -20.50
C SER A 44 8.30 -7.69 -20.44
N ASN A 45 7.63 -7.80 -19.29
CA ASN A 45 6.39 -7.08 -19.02
C ASN A 45 6.58 -5.55 -19.11
N TYR A 46 7.76 -5.04 -18.75
CA TYR A 46 8.07 -3.63 -18.90
C TYR A 46 8.08 -3.17 -20.35
N ALA A 47 8.69 -3.96 -21.25
CA ALA A 47 8.66 -3.69 -22.68
C ALA A 47 7.23 -3.76 -23.24
N ARG A 48 6.43 -4.74 -22.81
CA ARG A 48 5.01 -4.86 -23.20
C ARG A 48 4.19 -3.65 -22.78
N VAL A 49 4.38 -3.15 -21.55
CA VAL A 49 3.71 -1.93 -21.07
C VAL A 49 4.14 -0.69 -21.88
N LYS A 50 5.44 -0.55 -22.18
CA LYS A 50 5.94 0.54 -23.05
C LYS A 50 5.33 0.47 -24.45
N PHE A 51 5.25 -0.72 -25.03
CA PHE A 51 4.67 -0.94 -26.35
C PHE A 51 3.19 -0.54 -26.37
N ALA A 52 2.40 -1.00 -25.39
CA ALA A 52 0.99 -0.63 -25.26
C ALA A 52 0.82 0.90 -25.10
N LYS A 53 1.66 1.54 -24.28
CA LYS A 53 1.65 3.01 -24.13
C LYS A 53 1.94 3.73 -25.45
N ALA A 54 2.94 3.28 -26.19
CA ALA A 54 3.28 3.88 -27.49
C ALA A 54 2.15 3.75 -28.52
N LEU A 55 1.36 2.66 -28.48
CA LEU A 55 0.17 2.52 -29.31
C LEU A 55 -0.93 3.51 -28.90
N LEU A 56 -1.21 3.65 -27.60
CA LEU A 56 -2.17 4.63 -27.10
C LEU A 56 -1.80 6.05 -27.55
N ASP A 57 -0.53 6.42 -27.42
CA ASP A 57 0.01 7.71 -27.85
C ASP A 57 -0.13 7.89 -29.38
N LYS A 58 0.26 6.86 -30.17
CA LYS A 58 0.18 6.86 -31.65
C LYS A 58 -1.25 7.10 -32.15
N TYR A 59 -2.24 6.47 -31.51
CA TYR A 59 -3.64 6.59 -31.88
C TYR A 59 -4.37 7.73 -31.15
N LYS A 60 -3.63 8.58 -30.42
CA LYS A 60 -4.16 9.73 -29.69
C LYS A 60 -5.30 9.35 -28.73
N ILE A 61 -5.26 8.13 -28.20
CA ILE A 61 -6.19 7.71 -27.15
C ILE A 61 -5.71 8.38 -25.87
N LYS A 62 -6.36 9.48 -25.52
CA LYS A 62 -6.09 10.18 -24.27
C LYS A 62 -6.50 9.28 -23.11
N VAL A 63 -5.51 8.64 -22.51
CA VAL A 63 -5.64 8.20 -21.13
C VAL A 63 -5.45 9.47 -20.30
N GLU A 64 -6.45 9.86 -19.52
CA GLU A 64 -6.34 11.05 -18.67
C GLU A 64 -5.03 11.01 -17.89
N ASN A 65 -4.38 12.17 -17.78
CA ASN A 65 -3.12 12.29 -17.08
C ASN A 65 -3.32 11.83 -15.65
N PHE A 66 -2.85 10.62 -15.36
CA PHE A 66 -2.94 10.05 -14.02
C PHE A 66 -2.38 11.06 -13.01
N ALA A 67 -3.19 11.37 -11.98
CA ALA A 67 -2.83 12.35 -10.98
C ALA A 67 -1.42 12.07 -10.42
N ILE A 68 -0.52 13.04 -10.60
CA ILE A 68 0.83 12.95 -10.05
C ILE A 68 0.70 13.11 -8.54
N SER A 69 0.90 12.02 -7.83
CA SER A 69 0.90 12.00 -6.37
C SER A 69 2.15 12.70 -5.84
N THR A 70 2.00 13.99 -5.53
CA THR A 70 3.02 14.85 -4.95
C THR A 70 2.63 15.31 -3.55
N LYS A 71 3.65 15.66 -2.76
CA LYS A 71 3.46 16.25 -1.44
C LYS A 71 2.88 17.66 -1.56
N ASP A 72 1.91 17.99 -0.72
CA ASP A 72 1.25 19.28 -0.68
C ASP A 72 1.03 19.71 0.78
N GLU A 73 1.75 20.75 1.20
CA GLU A 73 1.69 21.28 2.57
C GLU A 73 0.34 21.93 2.91
N LYS A 74 -0.36 22.51 1.92
CA LYS A 74 -1.68 23.10 2.14
C LYS A 74 -2.70 22.00 2.43
N ILE A 75 -2.64 20.90 1.67
CA ILE A 75 -3.49 19.72 1.91
C ILE A 75 -3.11 19.07 3.26
N ALA A 76 -1.82 18.93 3.54
CA ALA A 76 -1.35 18.38 4.82
C ALA A 76 -1.83 19.19 6.03
N LEU A 77 -1.80 20.52 5.94
CA LEU A 77 -2.30 21.43 6.96
C LEU A 77 -3.80 21.23 7.21
N LYS A 78 -4.61 21.20 6.14
CA LYS A 78 -6.07 20.97 6.24
C LYS A 78 -6.40 19.67 6.96
N PHE A 79 -5.70 18.58 6.62
CA PHE A 79 -5.89 17.30 7.31
C PHE A 79 -5.51 17.39 8.80
N ARG A 80 -4.40 18.05 9.12
CA ARG A 80 -3.96 18.22 10.52
C ARG A 80 -4.96 19.03 11.33
N GLU A 81 -5.46 20.15 10.78
CA GLU A 81 -6.47 20.98 11.42
C GLU A 81 -7.77 20.21 11.64
N ARG A 82 -8.23 19.44 10.65
CA ARG A 82 -9.38 18.56 10.79
C ARG A 82 -9.16 17.49 11.87
N GLY A 83 -7.97 16.91 11.92
CA GLY A 83 -7.59 15.97 12.98
C GLY A 83 -7.67 16.60 14.37
N ASN A 84 -7.23 17.86 14.51
CA ASN A 84 -7.31 18.60 15.78
C ASN A 84 -8.76 18.81 16.24
N GLU A 85 -9.67 19.14 15.32
CA GLU A 85 -11.11 19.25 15.62
C GLU A 85 -11.68 17.92 16.13
N LEU A 86 -11.40 16.83 15.42
CA LEU A 86 -11.87 15.49 15.76
C LEU A 86 -11.32 15.00 17.11
N PHE A 87 -10.05 15.29 17.37
CA PHE A 87 -9.39 14.96 18.64
C PHE A 87 -10.03 15.69 19.82
N LYS A 88 -10.38 16.98 19.66
CA LYS A 88 -11.07 17.77 20.70
C LYS A 88 -12.42 17.16 21.08
N VAL A 89 -13.14 16.60 20.11
CA VAL A 89 -14.45 15.94 20.33
C VAL A 89 -14.31 14.44 20.64
N LYS A 90 -13.11 13.95 21.00
CA LYS A 90 -12.81 12.55 21.36
C LYS A 90 -13.13 11.51 20.28
N LYS A 91 -13.08 11.92 19.01
CA LYS A 91 -13.17 11.01 17.85
C LYS A 91 -11.77 10.53 17.46
N ASP A 92 -11.16 9.74 18.33
CA ASP A 92 -9.73 9.42 18.24
C ASP A 92 -9.34 8.65 16.98
N ASN A 93 -10.18 7.71 16.51
CA ASN A 93 -9.91 6.97 15.26
C ASN A 93 -9.91 7.89 14.04
N ASP A 94 -10.90 8.76 13.93
CA ASP A 94 -11.01 9.71 12.83
C ASP A 94 -9.86 10.73 12.89
N ALA A 95 -9.51 11.20 14.08
CA ALA A 95 -8.37 12.09 14.29
C ALA A 95 -7.05 11.42 13.85
N TRP A 96 -6.84 10.16 14.24
CA TRP A 96 -5.68 9.37 13.84
C TRP A 96 -5.56 9.24 12.32
N GLU A 97 -6.67 8.98 11.63
CA GLU A 97 -6.69 8.87 10.17
C GLU A 97 -6.32 10.21 9.53
N MET A 98 -6.90 11.32 10.01
CA MET A 98 -6.58 12.65 9.53
C MET A 98 -5.12 13.04 9.76
N TYR A 99 -4.54 12.73 10.92
CA TYR A 99 -3.11 12.97 11.16
C TYR A 99 -2.24 12.09 10.25
N THR A 100 -2.64 10.85 9.99
CA THR A 100 -1.91 9.97 9.05
C THR A 100 -1.98 10.47 7.61
N LYS A 101 -3.13 11.01 7.17
CA LYS A 101 -3.28 11.71 5.89
C LYS A 101 -2.41 12.97 5.84
N SER A 102 -2.36 13.77 6.91
CA SER A 102 -1.44 14.92 6.98
C SER A 102 0.02 14.51 6.80
N ILE A 103 0.48 13.48 7.53
CA ILE A 103 1.83 12.90 7.41
C ILE A 103 2.11 12.43 5.98
N SER A 104 1.13 11.79 5.31
CA SER A 104 1.33 11.33 3.93
C SER A 104 1.49 12.49 2.96
N HIS A 105 0.87 13.64 3.19
CA HIS A 105 0.95 14.82 2.31
C HIS A 105 2.11 15.77 2.62
N SER A 106 2.68 15.76 3.82
CA SER A 106 3.79 16.65 4.19
C SER A 106 5.12 16.29 3.51
N LYS A 107 5.91 17.32 3.21
CA LYS A 107 7.30 17.26 2.76
C LYS A 107 8.21 16.86 3.92
N GLU A 108 9.32 16.20 3.61
CA GLU A 108 10.31 15.84 4.63
C GLU A 108 10.89 17.10 5.28
N LYS A 109 11.17 17.02 6.59
CA LYS A 109 11.69 18.13 7.39
C LYS A 109 10.79 19.38 7.41
N SER A 110 9.50 19.27 7.14
CA SER A 110 8.58 20.40 7.34
C SER A 110 8.06 20.45 8.77
N GLU A 111 7.80 21.66 9.28
CA GLU A 111 7.16 21.85 10.58
C GLU A 111 5.79 21.14 10.64
N CYS A 112 5.03 21.16 9.53
CA CYS A 112 3.74 20.47 9.45
C CYS A 112 3.91 18.96 9.67
N LEU A 113 4.97 18.34 9.12
CA LEU A 113 5.26 16.93 9.34
C LEU A 113 5.57 16.64 10.82
N GLY A 114 6.40 17.47 11.44
CA GLY A 114 6.72 17.36 12.87
C GLY A 114 5.49 17.48 13.76
N LEU A 115 4.64 18.50 13.50
CA LEU A 115 3.38 18.71 14.19
C LEU A 115 2.40 17.55 13.98
N ALA A 116 2.30 16.99 12.77
CA ALA A 116 1.39 15.90 12.46
C ALA A 116 1.79 14.60 13.19
N PHE A 117 3.08 14.25 13.23
CA PHE A 117 3.59 13.16 14.07
C PHE A 117 3.34 13.40 15.57
N ALA A 118 3.56 14.63 16.04
CA ALA A 118 3.26 14.99 17.43
C ALA A 118 1.76 14.94 17.76
N ASN A 119 0.87 15.20 16.80
CA ASN A 119 -0.57 15.06 16.98
C ASN A 119 -1.00 13.59 16.95
N ARG A 120 -0.46 12.78 16.02
CA ARG A 120 -0.75 11.33 15.96
C ARG A 120 -0.26 10.58 17.20
N SER A 121 0.91 10.92 17.74
CA SER A 121 1.39 10.37 19.02
C SER A 121 0.45 10.65 20.20
N ALA A 122 -0.30 11.75 20.18
CA ALA A 122 -1.31 12.02 21.22
C ALA A 122 -2.44 10.96 21.21
N VAL A 123 -2.88 10.57 20.00
CA VAL A 123 -3.88 9.51 19.84
C VAL A 123 -3.31 8.15 20.22
N LEU A 124 -2.08 7.84 19.77
CA LEU A 124 -1.43 6.56 20.10
C LEU A 124 -1.25 6.40 21.61
N PHE A 125 -0.91 7.47 22.32
CA PHE A 125 -0.84 7.50 23.78
C PHE A 125 -2.19 7.19 24.43
N GLN A 126 -3.28 7.82 23.99
CA GLN A 126 -4.63 7.54 24.51
C GLN A 126 -5.07 6.09 24.27
N LYS A 127 -4.56 5.45 23.21
CA LYS A 127 -4.83 4.05 22.87
C LYS A 127 -3.93 3.04 23.61
N GLY A 128 -3.00 3.49 24.44
CA GLY A 128 -2.04 2.61 25.13
C GLY A 128 -0.98 2.00 24.21
N LEU A 129 -0.81 2.54 23.00
CA LEU A 129 0.20 2.12 22.03
C LEU A 129 1.50 2.90 22.28
N TYR A 130 2.14 2.64 23.43
CA TYR A 130 3.23 3.48 23.92
C TYR A 130 4.50 3.38 23.07
N LYS A 131 4.83 2.19 22.54
CA LYS A 131 5.97 1.99 21.64
C LYS A 131 5.79 2.78 20.34
N GLU A 132 4.61 2.72 19.74
CA GLU A 132 4.23 3.45 18.54
C GLU A 132 4.22 4.96 18.80
N CYS A 133 3.71 5.38 19.96
CA CYS A 133 3.74 6.77 20.39
C CYS A 133 5.18 7.31 20.49
N LEU A 134 6.12 6.54 21.06
CA LEU A 134 7.53 6.92 21.16
C LEU A 134 8.18 7.07 19.78
N ASN A 135 7.87 6.17 18.83
CA ASN A 135 8.35 6.27 17.46
C ASN A 135 7.86 7.57 16.79
N ASP A 136 6.57 7.90 16.92
CA ASP A 136 6.03 9.15 16.38
C ASP A 136 6.64 10.39 17.05
N ILE A 137 6.95 10.34 18.34
CA ILE A 137 7.68 11.43 19.02
C ILE A 137 9.09 11.58 18.44
N SER A 138 9.80 10.48 18.17
CA SER A 138 11.12 10.53 17.50
C SER A 138 11.00 11.20 16.13
N PHE A 139 10.04 10.77 15.32
CA PHE A 139 9.82 11.38 14.00
C PHE A 139 9.41 12.85 14.09
N ALA A 140 8.65 13.26 15.12
CA ALA A 140 8.33 14.67 15.34
C ALA A 140 9.61 15.49 15.56
N LEU A 141 10.48 15.04 16.48
CA LEU A 141 11.75 15.69 16.80
C LEU A 141 12.71 15.75 15.60
N GLU A 142 12.69 14.72 14.75
CA GLU A 142 13.48 14.68 13.53
C GLU A 142 12.93 15.59 12.41
N ASN A 143 11.73 16.15 12.53
CA ASN A 143 11.06 16.93 11.48
C ASN A 143 10.59 18.31 11.96
N ASN A 144 11.53 19.15 12.40
CA ASN A 144 11.30 20.57 12.69
C ASN A 144 10.09 20.84 13.61
N TYR A 145 9.90 19.99 14.63
CA TYR A 145 8.88 20.26 15.66
C TYR A 145 9.24 21.53 16.45
N PRO A 146 8.32 22.48 16.65
CA PRO A 146 8.66 23.78 17.24
C PRO A 146 9.15 23.68 18.70
N GLU A 147 10.28 24.32 18.99
CA GLU A 147 10.94 24.28 20.31
C GLU A 147 10.06 24.86 21.43
N ASN A 148 9.29 25.90 21.14
CA ASN A 148 8.41 26.58 22.10
C ASN A 148 7.30 25.67 22.67
N ILE A 149 7.01 24.53 22.04
CA ILE A 149 6.03 23.55 22.51
C ILE A 149 6.63 22.17 22.79
N LEU A 150 7.96 22.05 22.76
CA LEU A 150 8.73 20.82 22.96
C LEU A 150 8.32 20.06 24.23
N GLN A 151 8.06 20.80 25.31
CA GLN A 151 7.67 20.24 26.61
C GLN A 151 6.43 19.33 26.52
N LYS A 152 5.49 19.61 25.60
CA LYS A 152 4.28 18.78 25.44
C LYS A 152 4.59 17.34 25.02
N ILE A 153 5.55 17.15 24.11
CA ILE A 153 5.93 15.81 23.64
C ILE A 153 6.93 15.13 24.57
N LEU A 154 7.79 15.88 25.26
CA LEU A 154 8.70 15.33 26.27
C LEU A 154 7.94 14.74 27.46
N LEU A 155 6.96 15.46 28.00
CA LEU A 155 6.09 14.94 29.07
C LEU A 155 5.33 13.68 28.64
N ARG A 156 4.91 13.61 27.35
CA ARG A 156 4.27 12.39 26.81
C ARG A 156 5.27 11.25 26.70
N LYS A 157 6.50 11.52 26.26
CA LYS A 157 7.59 10.55 26.15
C LYS A 157 7.89 9.90 27.51
N GLU A 158 8.08 10.70 28.56
CA GLU A 158 8.32 10.22 29.92
C GLU A 158 7.20 9.29 30.42
N LYS A 159 5.94 9.67 30.16
CA LYS A 159 4.78 8.83 30.51
C LYS A 159 4.74 7.52 29.72
N CYS A 160 5.05 7.56 28.42
CA CYS A 160 5.19 6.34 27.61
C CYS A 160 6.24 5.40 28.19
N ASP A 161 7.42 5.91 28.53
CA ASP A 161 8.51 5.10 29.06
C ASP A 161 8.14 4.45 30.40
N LEU A 162 7.40 5.16 31.26
CA LEU A 162 6.85 4.62 32.50
C LEU A 162 5.83 3.49 32.25
N PHE A 163 4.85 3.72 31.38
CA PHE A 163 3.80 2.74 31.12
C PHE A 163 4.28 1.53 30.31
N LEU A 164 5.24 1.71 29.41
CA LEU A 164 5.79 0.63 28.61
C LEU A 164 6.51 -0.42 29.48
N LYS A 165 7.17 0.01 30.57
CA LYS A 165 7.78 -0.91 31.56
C LYS A 165 6.75 -1.80 32.27
N GLN A 166 5.49 -1.35 32.35
CA GLN A 166 4.40 -2.07 33.00
C GLN A 166 3.60 -2.93 32.00
N GLN A 167 3.75 -2.66 30.70
CA GLN A 167 2.98 -3.31 29.66
C GLN A 167 3.59 -4.67 29.32
N LYS A 168 2.74 -5.72 29.28
CA LYS A 168 3.14 -7.02 28.75
C LYS A 168 3.33 -6.93 27.24
N SER A 169 4.35 -7.64 26.73
CA SER A 169 4.55 -7.77 25.28
C SER A 169 3.29 -8.38 24.64
N SER A 170 2.82 -7.78 23.55
CA SER A 170 1.71 -8.31 22.75
C SER A 170 2.18 -8.52 21.32
N GLN A 171 2.03 -9.75 20.82
CA GLN A 171 2.28 -10.13 19.45
C GLN A 171 0.92 -10.22 18.73
N PHE A 172 0.66 -9.33 17.78
CA PHE A 172 -0.62 -9.31 17.04
C PHE A 172 -0.64 -10.19 15.79
N TYR A 173 0.54 -10.59 15.30
CA TYR A 173 0.67 -11.44 14.13
C TYR A 173 1.28 -12.77 14.54
N SER A 174 0.61 -13.86 14.19
CA SER A 174 1.20 -15.20 14.26
C SER A 174 2.41 -15.27 13.34
N GLU A 175 3.39 -16.06 13.76
CA GLU A 175 4.48 -16.43 12.86
C GLU A 175 3.92 -17.31 11.74
N LEU A 176 4.58 -17.25 10.58
CA LEU A 176 4.24 -18.18 9.49
C LEU A 176 4.58 -19.58 9.98
N PRO A 177 3.68 -20.56 9.80
CA PRO A 177 3.99 -21.91 10.20
C PRO A 177 5.15 -22.45 9.36
N PRO A 178 6.04 -23.26 9.95
CA PRO A 178 7.08 -23.93 9.19
C PRO A 178 6.46 -24.96 8.26
N LEU A 179 7.14 -25.20 7.14
CA LEU A 179 6.83 -26.30 6.22
C LEU A 179 7.97 -27.31 6.35
N GLU A 180 7.79 -28.32 7.19
CA GLU A 180 8.83 -29.26 7.60
C GLU A 180 9.31 -30.15 6.44
N PHE A 181 8.36 -30.71 5.68
CA PHE A 181 8.63 -31.60 4.55
C PHE A 181 8.05 -31.00 3.29
N ARG A 182 8.90 -30.72 2.29
CA ARG A 182 8.53 -30.02 1.07
C ARG A 182 8.34 -30.98 -0.10
N ASN A 183 7.34 -30.70 -0.92
CA ASN A 183 7.15 -31.37 -2.18
C ASN A 183 8.26 -30.96 -3.18
N GLU A 184 8.85 -31.93 -3.89
CA GLU A 184 9.93 -31.69 -4.85
C GLU A 184 9.50 -30.86 -6.07
N MET A 185 8.24 -30.98 -6.48
CA MET A 185 7.68 -30.29 -7.65
C MET A 185 7.00 -28.96 -7.31
N ILE A 186 6.57 -28.78 -6.06
CA ILE A 186 5.78 -27.63 -5.62
C ILE A 186 6.46 -27.00 -4.40
N ASP A 187 7.33 -26.01 -4.65
CA ASP A 187 8.20 -25.40 -3.62
C ASP A 187 7.44 -24.88 -2.39
N CYS A 188 6.20 -24.42 -2.57
CA CYS A 188 5.39 -23.91 -1.47
C CYS A 188 4.59 -24.98 -0.72
N ALA A 189 4.60 -26.24 -1.15
CA ALA A 189 3.70 -27.28 -0.65
C ALA A 189 4.41 -28.39 0.13
N SER A 190 3.62 -29.07 0.97
CA SER A 190 4.05 -30.26 1.69
C SER A 190 4.18 -31.46 0.76
N GLU A 191 5.12 -32.37 1.05
CA GLU A 191 5.24 -33.66 0.34
C GLU A 191 3.96 -34.50 0.34
N ARG A 192 3.04 -34.23 1.29
CA ARG A 192 1.76 -34.94 1.43
C ARG A 192 0.76 -34.64 0.33
N ILE A 193 1.01 -33.63 -0.49
CA ILE A 193 0.17 -33.28 -1.63
C ILE A 193 0.98 -33.27 -2.91
N SER A 194 0.37 -33.67 -4.03
CA SER A 194 0.98 -33.66 -5.35
C SER A 194 0.06 -33.01 -6.39
N ILE A 195 0.61 -32.64 -7.54
CA ILE A 195 -0.18 -32.23 -8.70
C ILE A 195 -0.36 -33.43 -9.61
N ASN A 196 -1.60 -33.74 -9.93
CA ASN A 196 -1.97 -34.78 -10.88
C ASN A 196 -2.81 -34.18 -12.03
N TYR A 197 -3.12 -34.97 -13.05
CA TYR A 197 -3.87 -34.54 -14.22
C TYR A 197 -5.06 -35.46 -14.51
N SER A 198 -6.18 -34.87 -14.95
CA SER A 198 -7.30 -35.60 -15.51
C SER A 198 -7.85 -34.83 -16.72
N GLU A 199 -8.41 -35.55 -17.69
CA GLU A 199 -9.03 -34.90 -18.86
C GLU A 199 -10.19 -33.97 -18.47
N ARG A 200 -10.92 -34.30 -17.41
CA ARG A 200 -12.09 -33.54 -16.96
C ARG A 200 -11.74 -32.24 -16.25
N TYR A 201 -10.71 -32.24 -15.40
CA TYR A 201 -10.40 -31.12 -14.50
C TYR A 201 -9.07 -30.44 -14.80
N GLY A 202 -8.29 -30.97 -15.75
CA GLY A 202 -6.92 -30.52 -15.97
C GLY A 202 -6.03 -30.88 -14.80
N ARG A 203 -5.17 -29.94 -14.37
CA ARG A 203 -4.28 -30.11 -13.21
C ARG A 203 -5.05 -29.92 -11.91
N TYR A 204 -4.89 -30.84 -10.97
CA TYR A 204 -5.50 -30.75 -9.64
C TYR A 204 -4.50 -31.20 -8.58
N VAL A 205 -4.74 -30.74 -7.34
CA VAL A 205 -3.95 -31.14 -6.17
C VAL A 205 -4.64 -32.32 -5.49
N VAL A 206 -3.88 -33.37 -5.17
CA VAL A 206 -4.38 -34.57 -4.49
C VAL A 206 -3.51 -34.87 -3.27
N ALA A 207 -4.12 -35.46 -2.23
CA ALA A 207 -3.39 -35.96 -1.07
C ALA A 207 -2.75 -37.31 -1.40
N GLU A 208 -1.46 -37.45 -1.11
CA GLU A 208 -0.69 -38.71 -1.24
C GLU A 208 -0.74 -39.56 0.04
N THR A 209 -1.08 -38.93 1.16
CA THR A 209 -1.15 -39.55 2.49
C THR A 209 -2.34 -38.99 3.27
N ASP A 210 -2.70 -39.65 4.37
CA ASP A 210 -3.72 -39.14 5.28
C ASP A 210 -3.26 -37.82 5.92
N ILE A 211 -4.16 -36.82 5.91
CA ILE A 211 -3.92 -35.47 6.45
C ILE A 211 -4.81 -35.27 7.68
N VAL A 212 -4.20 -34.90 8.82
CA VAL A 212 -4.95 -34.63 10.05
C VAL A 212 -5.25 -33.13 10.24
N PRO A 213 -6.32 -32.76 10.95
CA PRO A 213 -6.64 -31.36 11.21
C PRO A 213 -5.50 -30.60 11.89
N GLY A 214 -5.13 -29.46 11.30
CA GLY A 214 -4.03 -28.60 11.79
C GLY A 214 -2.73 -28.75 11.01
N GLU A 215 -2.59 -29.74 10.13
CA GLU A 215 -1.42 -29.88 9.27
C GLU A 215 -1.35 -28.82 8.16
N VAL A 216 -0.12 -28.37 7.88
CA VAL A 216 0.14 -27.32 6.90
C VAL A 216 0.47 -27.93 5.55
N LEU A 217 -0.42 -27.72 4.57
CA LEU A 217 -0.28 -28.27 3.23
C LEU A 217 0.50 -27.36 2.29
N ALA A 218 0.43 -26.05 2.48
CA ALA A 218 1.19 -25.09 1.69
C ALA A 218 1.42 -23.77 2.43
N VAL A 219 2.58 -23.16 2.20
CA VAL A 219 2.95 -21.82 2.63
C VAL A 219 3.50 -21.07 1.42
N GLU A 220 2.63 -20.28 0.77
CA GLU A 220 2.99 -19.56 -0.45
C GLU A 220 3.18 -18.07 -0.20
N LYS A 221 4.29 -17.51 -0.72
CA LYS A 221 4.48 -16.07 -0.80
C LYS A 221 3.72 -15.54 -2.02
N PRO A 222 2.86 -14.50 -1.89
CA PRO A 222 2.08 -14.01 -3.00
C PRO A 222 2.97 -13.59 -4.16
N TYR A 223 2.66 -14.07 -5.37
CA TYR A 223 3.36 -13.69 -6.60
C TYR A 223 3.36 -12.16 -6.79
N ALA A 224 2.20 -11.53 -6.58
CA ALA A 224 2.04 -10.09 -6.55
C ALA A 224 1.00 -9.70 -5.49
N LYS A 225 1.13 -8.48 -4.98
CA LYS A 225 0.16 -7.90 -4.05
C LYS A 225 -0.03 -6.42 -4.31
N ILE A 226 -1.26 -5.97 -4.15
CA ILE A 226 -1.64 -4.57 -4.19
C ILE A 226 -2.53 -4.28 -2.99
N LEU A 227 -2.34 -3.12 -2.39
CA LEU A 227 -3.19 -2.66 -1.31
C LEU A 227 -4.44 -2.01 -1.91
N LEU A 228 -5.62 -2.31 -1.37
CA LEU A 228 -6.85 -1.62 -1.74
C LEU A 228 -6.89 -0.22 -1.11
N GLN A 229 -7.61 0.71 -1.74
CA GLN A 229 -7.65 2.12 -1.34
C GLN A 229 -8.09 2.32 0.11
N ASP A 230 -9.09 1.57 0.57
CA ASP A 230 -9.59 1.59 1.95
C ASP A 230 -8.50 1.28 3.00
N PHE A 231 -7.41 0.64 2.57
CA PHE A 231 -6.33 0.20 3.44
C PHE A 231 -5.07 1.06 3.36
N TYR A 232 -5.02 2.08 2.50
CA TYR A 232 -3.82 2.91 2.29
C TYR A 232 -3.28 3.55 3.56
N TYR A 233 -4.16 3.99 4.45
CA TYR A 233 -3.76 4.67 5.69
C TYR A 233 -3.63 3.74 6.89
N THR A 234 -4.02 2.47 6.75
CA THR A 234 -4.06 1.50 7.87
C THR A 234 -3.05 0.37 7.72
N HIS A 235 -2.53 0.14 6.51
CA HIS A 235 -1.62 -0.96 6.23
C HIS A 235 -0.34 -0.49 5.53
N CYS A 236 0.74 -1.22 5.76
CA CYS A 236 1.99 -0.97 5.07
C CYS A 236 1.88 -1.37 3.58
N HIS A 237 2.30 -0.46 2.70
CA HIS A 237 2.30 -0.69 1.25
C HIS A 237 3.32 -1.76 0.80
N ASN A 238 4.27 -2.13 1.65
CA ASN A 238 5.25 -3.18 1.36
C ASN A 238 4.86 -4.54 1.93
N CYS A 239 4.59 -4.63 3.24
CA CYS A 239 4.35 -5.91 3.90
C CYS A 239 2.87 -6.24 4.08
N VAL A 240 1.95 -5.32 3.75
CA VAL A 240 0.49 -5.41 3.93
C VAL A 240 0.03 -5.66 5.37
N LYS A 241 0.92 -5.57 6.37
CA LYS A 241 0.55 -5.63 7.77
C LYS A 241 -0.11 -4.30 8.18
N ARG A 242 -1.20 -4.40 8.93
CA ARG A 242 -1.84 -3.29 9.64
C ARG A 242 -0.87 -2.68 10.64
N ASN A 243 -0.78 -1.36 10.68
CA ASN A 243 0.07 -0.64 11.61
C ASN A 243 -0.48 0.79 11.82
N MET A 244 -0.44 1.28 13.07
CA MET A 244 -1.01 2.58 13.44
C MET A 244 0.00 3.74 13.39
N ASN A 245 1.29 3.48 13.19
CA ASN A 245 2.36 4.49 13.15
C ASN A 245 3.12 4.46 11.82
N LEU A 246 2.41 4.35 10.70
CA LEU A 246 3.01 4.30 9.37
C LEU A 246 3.83 5.56 9.05
N ILE A 247 4.94 5.36 8.34
CA ILE A 247 5.93 6.35 7.91
C ILE A 247 5.71 6.67 6.43
N PRO A 248 5.75 7.94 6.02
CA PRO A 248 5.48 8.30 4.64
C PRO A 248 6.67 8.08 3.71
N CYS A 249 6.35 7.84 2.44
CA CYS A 249 7.31 8.03 1.35
C CYS A 249 7.79 9.49 1.32
N ALA A 250 9.06 9.70 0.95
CA ALA A 250 9.65 11.03 0.78
C ALA A 250 9.04 11.77 -0.43
N HIS A 251 8.73 11.03 -1.49
CA HIS A 251 8.46 11.61 -2.81
C HIS A 251 6.98 11.66 -3.17
N CYS A 252 6.16 10.73 -2.65
CA CYS A 252 4.74 10.62 -2.99
C CYS A 252 3.84 10.80 -1.76
N ASN A 253 2.60 11.20 -2.00
CA ASN A 253 1.61 11.40 -0.93
C ASN A 253 0.77 10.15 -0.57
N LEU A 254 1.06 9.01 -1.20
CA LEU A 254 0.24 7.79 -1.12
C LEU A 254 0.88 6.70 -0.26
N ALA A 255 2.14 6.36 -0.55
CA ALA A 255 2.75 5.17 0.01
C ALA A 255 3.20 5.41 1.45
N LEU A 256 2.78 4.49 2.32
CA LEU A 256 3.01 4.48 3.77
C LEU A 256 3.59 3.13 4.21
N PHE A 257 4.53 3.14 5.16
CA PHE A 257 5.33 1.97 5.53
C PHE A 257 5.43 1.78 7.05
N CYS A 258 5.42 0.54 7.54
CA CYS A 258 5.54 0.27 8.98
C CYS A 258 6.98 0.40 9.52
N SER A 259 7.98 0.46 8.65
CA SER A 259 9.39 0.57 9.03
C SER A 259 10.23 1.15 7.90
N LEU A 260 11.42 1.66 8.24
CA LEU A 260 12.41 2.11 7.25
C LEU A 260 12.83 0.99 6.31
N SER A 261 12.98 -0.25 6.82
CA SER A 261 13.25 -1.43 5.98
C SER A 261 12.12 -1.66 4.96
N CYS A 262 10.85 -1.55 5.37
CA CYS A 262 9.73 -1.68 4.43
C CYS A 262 9.69 -0.54 3.40
N LYS A 263 10.05 0.69 3.80
CA LYS A 263 10.18 1.84 2.89
C LYS A 263 11.27 1.60 1.85
N GLU A 264 12.45 1.15 2.26
CA GLU A 264 13.59 0.88 1.40
C GLU A 264 13.32 -0.31 0.44
N ASN A 265 12.82 -1.42 0.98
CA ASN A 265 12.47 -2.60 0.17
C ASN A 265 11.45 -2.26 -0.90
N ALA A 266 10.41 -1.48 -0.58
CA ALA A 266 9.45 -1.03 -1.56
C ALA A 266 10.08 -0.11 -2.61
N TRP A 267 10.95 0.82 -2.17
CA TRP A 267 11.66 1.73 -3.07
C TRP A 267 12.48 0.96 -4.10
N GLN A 268 13.31 0.01 -3.66
CA GLN A 268 14.18 -0.76 -4.54
C GLN A 268 13.42 -1.71 -5.48
N SER A 269 12.29 -2.26 -5.05
CA SER A 269 11.56 -3.29 -5.81
C SER A 269 10.56 -2.73 -6.82
N PHE A 270 9.49 -2.07 -6.35
CA PHE A 270 8.35 -1.69 -7.20
C PHE A 270 8.01 -0.21 -7.14
N HIS A 271 8.34 0.49 -6.04
CA HIS A 271 7.87 1.85 -5.80
C HIS A 271 8.66 2.89 -6.60
N LYS A 272 10.01 2.77 -6.70
CA LYS A 272 10.84 3.66 -7.52
C LYS A 272 10.45 3.65 -9.00
N ARG A 273 10.13 2.47 -9.55
CA ARG A 273 9.75 2.28 -10.97
C ARG A 273 8.34 2.81 -11.29
N ARG A 274 7.48 2.96 -10.28
CA ARG A 274 6.12 3.53 -10.38
C ARG A 274 6.09 5.06 -10.19
N PHE A 275 7.25 5.70 -10.07
CA PHE A 275 7.44 7.14 -9.94
C PHE A 275 8.27 7.63 -11.15
N PRO A 276 7.91 8.70 -11.90
CA PRO A 276 6.80 9.65 -11.72
C PRO A 276 5.50 9.27 -12.46
N ASN A 277 5.55 8.24 -13.31
CA ASN A 277 4.39 7.77 -14.06
C ASN A 277 3.58 6.80 -13.20
N LYS A 278 2.68 7.32 -12.37
CA LYS A 278 1.67 6.48 -11.74
C LYS A 278 0.67 6.05 -12.82
N ILE A 279 1.00 5.01 -13.59
CA ILE A 279 -0.03 4.15 -14.17
C ILE A 279 -0.78 3.59 -12.98
N THR A 280 -1.98 4.10 -12.82
CA THR A 280 -2.90 3.77 -11.75
C THR A 280 -3.42 2.36 -11.99
N ILE A 281 -2.67 1.34 -11.54
CA ILE A 281 -3.23 0.02 -11.16
C ILE A 281 -4.19 0.20 -9.95
N ILE A 282 -4.48 1.44 -9.52
CA ILE A 282 -5.51 1.74 -8.52
C ILE A 282 -6.92 1.60 -9.15
N ASN A 283 -7.05 1.74 -10.48
CA ASN A 283 -8.32 1.55 -11.20
C ASN A 283 -8.37 0.28 -12.05
N LEU A 284 -7.34 -0.56 -11.97
CA LEU A 284 -7.59 -1.96 -12.26
C LEU A 284 -8.53 -2.40 -11.15
N LEU A 285 -9.83 -2.40 -11.45
CA LEU A 285 -10.81 -3.25 -10.81
C LEU A 285 -10.23 -4.66 -10.95
N VAL A 286 -9.30 -5.02 -10.05
CA VAL A 286 -8.98 -6.40 -9.73
C VAL A 286 -10.26 -6.85 -9.06
N THR A 287 -11.22 -7.21 -9.91
CA THR A 287 -12.50 -7.73 -9.49
C THR A 287 -12.19 -8.81 -8.47
N LYS A 288 -12.95 -8.84 -7.38
CA LYS A 288 -12.91 -9.86 -6.31
C LYS A 288 -13.24 -11.28 -6.84
N LYS A 289 -12.93 -11.60 -8.09
CA LYS A 289 -13.07 -12.90 -8.73
C LYS A 289 -11.69 -13.53 -8.91
N PHE A 290 -10.98 -13.71 -7.80
CA PHE A 290 -10.06 -14.82 -7.65
C PHE A 290 -10.62 -15.67 -6.51
N THR A 291 -11.77 -16.29 -6.78
CA THR A 291 -12.15 -17.53 -6.14
C THR A 291 -11.93 -18.62 -7.17
N ILE A 292 -11.16 -19.61 -6.76
CA ILE A 292 -10.79 -20.85 -7.45
C ILE A 292 -12.03 -21.50 -8.05
#